data_AF-R9M3B0-F1
#
_entry.id   AF-R9M3B0-F1
#
_cell.length_a   1.000
_cell.length_b   1.000
_cell.length_c   1.000
_cell.angle_alpha   90.00
_cell.angle_beta   90.00
_cell.angle_gamma   90.00
#
_symmetry.space_group_name_H-M   'P 1'
#
loop_
_entity.id
_entity.type
_entity.pdbx_description
1 polymer ?
#
loop_
_entity_poly.entity_id
_entity_poly.type
_entity_poly.pdbx_seq_one_letter_code
_entity_poly.pdbx_strand_id
1 'polypeptide(L)' 'MKMINKATGEAVYYNPVRKAGKDVWVIQGIGGTVIIGRDRQKKKSRIFTQEAQAEAYLKRHGFENEVYR' A
#
# COMPACT_ATOMS: atom_id res chain seq x y z
N MET A 1 5.90 -1.60 6.97
CA MET A 1 6.69 -2.53 6.12
C MET A 1 6.93 -1.88 4.77
N LYS A 2 8.13 -2.00 4.19
CA LYS A 2 8.39 -1.54 2.82
C LYS A 2 8.07 -2.69 1.85
N MET A 3 7.31 -2.37 0.81
CA MET A 3 6.92 -3.31 -0.23
C MET A 3 7.33 -2.74 -1.58
N ILE A 4 7.75 -3.63 -2.48
CA ILE A 4 8.31 -3.28 -3.77
C ILE A 4 7.51 -3.96 -4.88
N ASN A 5 7.32 -3.26 -5.98
CA ASN A 5 6.94 -3.88 -7.25
C ASN A 5 8.23 -4.09 -8.04
N LYS A 6 8.71 -5.34 -8.11
CA LYS A 6 9.97 -5.68 -8.79
C LYS A 6 9.94 -5.41 -10.30
N ALA A 7 8.76 -5.40 -10.92
CA ALA A 7 8.63 -5.15 -12.36
C ALA A 7 8.78 -3.67 -12.71
N THR A 8 8.33 -2.76 -11.84
CA THR A 8 8.35 -1.30 -12.10
C THR A 8 9.40 -0.55 -11.28
N GLY A 9 9.93 -1.15 -10.22
CA GLY A 9 10.79 -0.49 -9.24
C GLY A 9 10.03 0.45 -8.28
N GLU A 10 8.70 0.52 -8.39
CA GLU A 10 7.87 1.29 -7.47
C GLU A 10 7.88 0.68 -6.07
N ALA A 11 7.71 1.52 -5.06
CA ALA A 11 7.70 1.06 -3.67
C ALA A 11 6.63 1.78 -2.85
N VAL A 12 6.14 1.08 -1.82
CA VAL A 12 5.14 1.59 -0.89
C VAL A 12 5.52 1.24 0.55
N TYR A 13 5.09 2.07 1.49
CA TYR A 13 4.97 1.66 2.88
C TYR A 13 3.58 1.08 3.11
N TYR A 14 3.53 -0.11 3.70
CA TYR A 14 2.33 -0.76 4.23
C TYR A 14 2.38 -0.75 5.76
N ASN A 15 1.51 0.05 6.38
CA ASN A 15 1.52 0.32 7.81
C ASN A 15 0.15 0.03 8.43
N PRO A 16 0.01 -0.99 9.29
CA PRO A 16 -1.12 -1.09 10.20
C PRO A 16 -0.98 0.00 11.29
N VAL A 17 -2.02 0.82 11.46
CA VAL A 17 -2.04 1.90 12.45
C VAL A 17 -3.39 1.95 13.16
N ARG A 18 -3.44 2.51 14.36
CA ARG A 18 -4.69 2.71 15.10
C ARG A 18 -5.14 4.16 14.98
N LYS A 19 -6.36 4.39 14.48
CA LYS A 19 -6.94 5.73 14.32
C LYS A 19 -8.33 5.77 14.94
N ALA A 20 -8.56 6.72 15.85
CA ALA A 20 -9.83 6.86 16.59
C ALA A 20 -10.29 5.52 17.22
N GLY A 21 -9.36 4.77 17.81
CA GLY A 21 -9.63 3.49 18.47
C GLY A 21 -9.84 2.28 17.55
N LYS A 22 -9.72 2.44 16.21
CA LYS A 22 -9.89 1.37 15.23
C LYS A 22 -8.59 1.10 14.48
N ASP A 23 -8.33 -0.16 14.18
CA ASP A 23 -7.20 -0.56 13.36
C ASP A 23 -7.51 -0.26 11.88
N VAL A 24 -6.54 0.34 11.20
CA VAL A 24 -6.62 0.68 9.78
C VAL A 24 -5.28 0.39 9.12
N TRP A 25 -5.31 0.12 7.83
CA TRP A 25 -4.15 -0.26 7.05
C TRP A 25 -3.86 0.79 6.00
N VAL A 26 -2.71 1.45 6.13
CA VAL A 26 -2.30 2.56 5.28
C VAL A 26 -1.27 2.08 4.28
N ILE A 27 -1.55 2.31 3.00
CA ILE A 27 -0.61 2.14 1.90
C ILE A 27 -0.18 3.53 1.43
N GLN A 28 1.11 3.82 1.48
CA GLN A 28 1.68 5.11 1.11
C GLN A 28 2.76 4.92 0.03
N GLY A 29 2.63 5.61 -1.09
CA GLY A 29 3.64 5.60 -2.15
C GLY A 29 4.96 6.20 -1.67
N ILE A 30 6.07 5.57 -2.04
CA ILE A 30 7.43 6.06 -1.80
C ILE A 30 7.89 6.81 -3.06
N GLY A 31 8.43 8.02 -2.88
CA GLY A 31 8.90 8.86 -3.98
C GLY A 31 7.81 9.17 -5.03
N GLY A 32 8.06 8.74 -6.27
CA GLY A 32 7.18 8.98 -7.43
C GLY A 32 5.96 8.06 -7.50
N THR A 33 5.93 6.96 -6.74
CA THR A 33 4.88 5.93 -6.85
C THR A 33 3.48 6.52 -6.62
N VAL A 34 2.57 6.21 -7.55
CA VAL A 34 1.17 6.65 -7.52
C VAL A 34 0.29 5.53 -6.97
N ILE A 35 -0.55 5.86 -6.00
CA ILE A 35 -1.54 4.94 -5.44
C ILE A 35 -2.88 5.19 -6.14
N ILE A 36 -3.46 4.13 -6.71
CA ILE A 36 -4.74 4.21 -7.40
C ILE A 36 -5.87 4.09 -6.38
N GLY A 37 -6.63 5.17 -6.25
CA GLY A 37 -7.82 5.27 -5.41
C GLY A 37 -9.06 4.62 -6.03
N ARG A 38 -10.22 4.89 -5.42
CA ARG A 38 -11.51 4.59 -6.05
C ARG A 38 -11.63 5.36 -7.36
N ASP A 39 -12.28 4.76 -8.36
CA ASP A 39 -12.54 5.40 -9.66
C ASP A 39 -11.26 5.89 -10.37
N ARG A 40 -10.16 5.16 -10.17
CA ARG A 40 -8.83 5.43 -10.75
C ARG A 40 -8.20 6.78 -10.35
N GLN A 41 -8.66 7.41 -9.26
CA GLN A 41 -8.04 8.62 -8.74
C GLN A 41 -6.55 8.40 -8.43
N LYS A 42 -5.67 9.28 -8.89
CA LYS A 42 -4.23 9.24 -8.57
C LYS A 42 -4.00 9.88 -7.19
N LYS A 43 -3.50 9.12 -6.23
CA LYS A 43 -3.24 9.58 -4.85
C LYS A 43 -1.82 9.24 -4.41
N LYS A 44 -1.41 9.80 -3.28
CA LYS A 44 -0.16 9.46 -2.59
C LYS A 44 -0.34 8.37 -1.54
N SER A 45 -1.56 8.14 -1.07
CA SER A 45 -1.88 7.08 -0.12
C SER A 45 -3.33 6.60 -0.25
N ARG A 46 -3.59 5.44 0.35
CA ARG A 46 -4.92 4.84 0.48
C ARG A 46 -5.02 4.14 1.84
N ILE A 47 -6.19 4.25 2.46
CA ILE A 47 -6.48 3.66 3.77
C ILE A 47 -7.58 2.62 3.60
N PHE A 48 -7.42 1.47 4.25
CA PHE A 48 -8.40 0.41 4.33
C PHE A 48 -8.77 0.14 5.79
N THR A 49 -10.01 -0.27 6.03
CA THR A 49 -10.51 -0.68 7.36
C THR A 49 -10.49 -2.19 7.56
N GLN A 50 -9.98 -2.95 6.58
CA GLN A 50 -9.81 -4.40 6.65
C GLN A 50 -8.46 -4.76 6.03
N GLU A 51 -7.68 -5.58 6.73
CA GLU A 51 -6.37 -6.08 6.27
C GLU A 51 -6.45 -6.75 4.91
N ALA A 52 -7.35 -7.71 4.76
CA ALA A 52 -7.52 -8.48 3.52
C ALA A 52 -7.77 -7.60 2.29
N GLN A 53 -8.43 -6.43 2.45
CA GLN A 53 -8.62 -5.50 1.35
C GLN A 53 -7.33 -4.75 0.98
N ALA A 54 -6.51 -4.39 1.98
CA ALA A 54 -5.22 -3.77 1.75
C ALA A 54 -4.25 -4.75 1.08
N GLU A 55 -4.20 -5.99 1.55
CA GLU A 55 -3.38 -7.06 0.95
C GLU A 55 -3.79 -7.38 -0.48
N ALA A 56 -5.10 -7.50 -0.74
CA ALA A 56 -5.62 -7.71 -2.09
C ALA A 56 -5.24 -6.55 -3.02
N TYR A 57 -5.26 -5.31 -2.53
CA TYR A 57 -4.78 -4.16 -3.29
C TYR A 57 -3.29 -4.29 -3.64
N LEU A 58 -2.44 -4.57 -2.64
CA LEU A 58 -0.99 -4.71 -2.84
C LEU A 58 -0.68 -5.80 -3.87
N LYS A 59 -1.29 -6.98 -3.70
CA LYS A 59 -1.14 -8.12 -4.61
C LYS A 59 -1.58 -7.79 -6.03
N ARG A 60 -2.74 -7.14 -6.20
CA ARG A 60 -3.26 -6.74 -7.51
C ARG A 60 -2.34 -5.74 -8.23
N HIS A 61 -1.64 -4.90 -7.46
CA HIS A 61 -0.71 -3.90 -7.98
C HIS A 61 0.75 -4.38 -7.98
N GLY A 62 1.00 -5.67 -7.73
CA GLY A 62 2.33 -6.28 -7.83
C GLY A 62 3.30 -5.90 -6.72
N PHE A 63 2.80 -5.32 -5.62
CA PHE A 63 3.65 -5.01 -4.45
C PHE A 63 3.82 -6.25 -3.58
N GLU A 64 5.07 -6.58 -3.27
CA GLU A 64 5.45 -7.70 -2.43
C GLU A 64 6.46 -7.26 -1.36
N ASN A 65 6.58 -8.04 -0.28
CA ASN A 65 7.49 -7.71 0.82
C ASN A 65 8.94 -7.65 0.31
N GLU A 66 9.65 -6.58 0.68
CA GLU A 66 11.10 -6.50 0.46
C GLU A 66 11.78 -7.40 1.50
N VAL A 67 12.01 -8.66 1.14
CA VAL A 67 12.89 -9.55 1.92
C VAL A 67 14.31 -9.10 1.64
N TYR A 68 14.97 -8.48 2.61
CA TYR A 68 16.42 -8.27 2.55
C TYR A 68 17.09 -9.65 2.50
N ARG A 69 17.79 -9.93 1.40
CA ARG A 69 18.57 -11.15 1.21
C ARG A 69 20.05 -10.80 1.30
#